data_AF-A0A969UR70-F1
#
_entry.id   AF-A0A969UR70-F1
#
_cell.length_a   1.000
_cell.length_b   1.000
_cell.length_c   1.000
_cell.angle_alpha   90.00
_cell.angle_beta   90.00
_cell.angle_gamma   90.00
#
_symmetry.space_group_name_H-M   'P 1'
#
loop_
_entity.id
_entity.type
_entity.pdbx_description
1 polymer ?
#
loop_
_entity_poly.entity_id
_entity_poly.type
_entity_poly.pdbx_seq_one_letter_code
_entity_poly.pdbx_strand_id
1 'polypeptide(L)'
;MVTGDSNKKDDWYPRLYQSDRWEQKQSFHVCELCKLDACCDPNQKIWVRPSRFDFEFLDSTARRFEIYYDENGRRPRRTRPFYLEDLDRFDTLWKILKKLETSQRHQVIYAIEATRETWYGMEQDTADKQNRVEQDEVFRQFVADTLANAAWSKDQPWKSIPQDQQKQLIDAGVRGELADLADLYMEILKQR
;
A
#
# COMPACT_ATOMS: atom_id res chain seq x y z
N MET A 1 4.52 -15.31 13.91
CA MET A 1 5.75 -14.57 13.55
C MET A 1 6.78 -14.91 14.62
N VAL A 2 7.85 -15.64 14.29
CA VAL A 2 8.90 -16.00 15.26
C VAL A 2 9.92 -14.87 15.23
N THR A 3 9.81 -13.94 16.18
CA THR A 3 10.76 -12.83 16.34
C THR A 3 11.83 -13.23 17.36
N GLY A 4 12.90 -13.84 16.89
CA GLY A 4 14.16 -13.97 17.63
C GLY A 4 14.39 -15.23 18.47
N ASP A 5 15.66 -15.50 18.73
CA ASP A 5 16.18 -16.53 19.64
C ASP A 5 16.09 -16.00 21.08
N SER A 6 15.32 -16.66 21.95
CA SER A 6 15.18 -16.31 23.37
C SER A 6 16.47 -16.51 24.18
N ASN A 7 17.48 -17.18 23.63
CA ASN A 7 18.71 -17.55 24.32
C ASN A 7 19.85 -16.55 24.15
N LYS A 8 19.80 -15.65 23.15
CA LYS A 8 20.81 -14.60 22.95
C LYS A 8 20.20 -13.21 23.06
N LYS A 9 20.76 -12.40 23.96
CA LYS A 9 20.47 -10.97 24.02
C LYS A 9 21.13 -10.32 22.80
N ASP A 10 20.33 -10.04 21.78
CA ASP A 10 20.72 -9.31 20.59
C ASP A 10 20.08 -7.93 20.64
N ASP A 11 20.90 -6.89 20.77
CA ASP A 11 20.44 -5.49 20.86
C ASP A 11 19.75 -5.01 19.56
N TRP A 12 19.88 -5.77 18.47
CA TRP A 12 19.19 -5.52 17.20
C TRP A 12 17.76 -6.06 17.16
N TYR A 13 17.32 -6.83 18.16
CA TYR A 13 15.92 -7.25 18.21
C TYR A 13 14.98 -6.05 18.42
N PRO A 14 13.79 -6.10 17.79
CA PRO A 14 12.87 -4.99 17.87
C PRO A 14 12.44 -4.79 19.32
N ARG A 15 12.26 -3.53 19.71
CA ARG A 15 11.56 -3.17 20.94
C ARG A 15 10.08 -3.04 20.60
N LEU A 16 9.23 -3.69 21.37
CA LEU A 16 7.78 -3.54 21.24
C LEU A 16 7.25 -2.65 22.35
N TYR A 17 6.12 -2.01 22.10
CA TYR A 17 5.49 -1.12 23.06
C TYR A 17 4.35 -1.85 23.77
N GLN A 18 4.32 -1.80 25.10
CA GLN A 18 3.25 -2.40 25.90
C GLN A 18 2.53 -1.31 26.72
N SER A 19 1.21 -1.31 26.66
CA SER A 19 0.27 -0.57 27.52
C SER A 19 -1.16 -0.77 27.02
N ASP A 20 -2.16 -0.51 27.86
CA ASP A 20 -3.55 -0.41 27.44
C ASP A 20 -3.85 0.87 26.64
N ARG A 21 -3.01 1.92 26.81
CA ARG A 21 -3.19 3.23 26.17
C ARG A 21 -1.91 3.69 25.47
N TRP A 22 -2.06 4.30 24.30
CA TRP A 22 -0.93 4.73 23.48
C TRP A 22 -0.06 5.81 24.16
N GLU A 23 -0.67 6.68 24.96
CA GLU A 23 -0.03 7.77 25.69
C GLU A 23 0.85 7.26 26.84
N GLN A 24 0.62 6.04 27.32
CA GLN A 24 1.28 5.45 28.48
C GLN A 24 2.19 4.26 28.11
N LYS A 25 2.50 4.10 26.81
CA LYS A 25 3.29 2.98 26.32
C LYS A 25 4.73 3.03 26.83
N GLN A 26 5.26 1.88 27.24
CA GLN A 26 6.68 1.68 27.53
C GLN A 26 7.28 0.72 26.50
N SER A 27 8.54 0.95 26.13
CA SER A 27 9.25 0.10 25.18
C SER A 27 10.00 -1.02 25.91
N PHE A 28 9.73 -2.25 25.52
CA PHE A 28 10.35 -3.45 26.06
C PHE A 28 11.09 -4.18 24.96
N HIS A 29 12.26 -4.73 25.28
CA HIS A 29 12.94 -5.65 24.37
C HIS A 29 12.08 -6.92 24.20
N VAL A 30 12.05 -7.54 23.02
CA VAL A 30 11.25 -8.76 22.80
C VAL A 30 11.57 -9.86 23.82
N CYS A 31 12.84 -10.05 24.16
CA CYS A 31 13.24 -11.01 25.20
C CYS A 31 12.81 -10.63 26.62
N GLU A 32 12.48 -9.36 26.89
CA GLU A 32 11.95 -8.90 28.19
C GLU A 32 10.46 -9.16 28.30
N LEU A 33 9.72 -9.16 27.18
CA LEU A 33 8.31 -9.55 27.15
C LEU A 33 8.12 -11.02 27.54
N CYS A 34 9.05 -11.90 27.15
CA CYS A 34 9.01 -13.33 27.47
C CYS A 34 9.49 -13.67 28.89
N LYS A 35 10.06 -12.72 29.64
CA LYS A 35 10.61 -12.93 30.99
C LYS A 35 9.65 -12.55 32.11
N LEU A 36 8.53 -11.92 31.80
CA LEU A 36 7.39 -12.01 32.70
C LEU A 36 6.87 -13.44 32.58
N ASP A 37 6.55 -14.10 33.69
CA ASP A 37 5.81 -15.39 33.76
C ASP A 37 4.43 -15.36 33.05
N ALA A 38 4.17 -14.30 32.29
CA ALA A 38 2.99 -13.91 31.53
C ALA A 38 3.18 -14.03 30.01
N CYS A 39 4.17 -14.79 29.51
CA CYS A 39 4.22 -15.15 28.07
C CYS A 39 2.94 -15.84 27.56
N CYS A 40 2.00 -16.13 28.45
CA CYS A 40 0.70 -16.71 28.19
C CYS A 40 -0.48 -15.93 28.80
N ASP A 41 -0.35 -14.65 29.19
CA ASP A 41 -1.56 -13.84 29.48
C ASP A 41 -2.22 -13.47 28.14
N PRO A 42 -3.38 -14.07 27.78
CA PRO A 42 -4.04 -13.78 26.51
C PRO A 42 -4.50 -12.33 26.40
N ASN A 43 -4.56 -11.60 27.51
CA ASN A 43 -5.01 -10.22 27.58
C ASN A 43 -3.86 -9.20 27.43
N GLN A 44 -2.61 -9.64 27.32
CA GLN A 44 -1.48 -8.73 27.15
C GLN A 44 -1.54 -8.08 25.76
N LYS A 45 -1.79 -6.76 25.74
CA LYS A 45 -1.81 -5.97 24.51
C LYS A 45 -0.43 -5.43 24.20
N ILE A 46 0.04 -5.73 22.99
CA ILE A 46 1.31 -5.25 22.47
C ILE A 46 1.01 -4.39 21.24
N TRP A 47 1.61 -3.21 21.19
CA TRP A 47 1.52 -2.31 20.05
C TRP A 47 2.65 -2.64 19.07
N VAL A 48 2.27 -3.13 17.91
CA VAL A 48 3.17 -3.32 16.77
C VAL A 48 2.95 -2.16 15.80
N ARG A 49 4.03 -1.50 15.38
CA ARG A 49 4.00 -0.58 14.25
C ARG A 49 4.50 -1.34 13.03
N PRO A 50 3.63 -1.67 12.06
CA PRO A 50 4.08 -2.29 10.83
C PRO A 50 5.09 -1.38 10.13
N SER A 51 6.07 -1.97 9.47
CA SER A 51 7.02 -1.24 8.64
C SER A 51 6.27 -0.64 7.46
N ARG A 52 6.23 0.69 7.40
CA ARG A 52 5.70 1.39 6.22
C ARG A 52 6.85 1.90 5.37
N PHE A 53 6.67 1.84 4.05
CA PHE A 53 7.60 2.30 3.05
C PHE A 53 6.92 3.35 2.17
N ASP A 54 7.61 4.47 1.96
CA ASP A 54 7.17 5.54 1.06
C ASP A 54 8.12 5.60 -0.13
N PHE A 55 7.57 5.39 -1.33
CA PHE A 55 8.34 5.34 -2.56
C PHE A 55 9.00 6.68 -2.91
N GLU A 56 8.47 7.80 -2.43
CA GLU A 56 9.08 9.10 -2.68
C GLU A 56 10.47 9.26 -2.08
N PHE A 57 10.79 8.45 -1.07
CA PHE A 57 12.14 8.40 -0.53
C PHE A 57 13.16 7.91 -1.58
N LEU A 58 12.72 7.13 -2.57
CA LEU A 58 13.54 6.62 -3.66
C LEU A 58 13.65 7.59 -4.85
N ASP A 59 12.85 8.66 -4.87
CA ASP A 59 12.88 9.66 -5.95
C ASP A 59 14.06 10.65 -5.77
N SER A 60 14.15 11.63 -6.66
CA SER A 60 15.19 12.66 -6.70
C SER A 60 15.28 13.48 -5.41
N THR A 61 16.49 13.93 -5.08
CA THR A 61 16.80 14.70 -3.86
C THR A 61 15.92 15.96 -3.72
N ALA A 62 15.50 16.58 -4.82
CA ALA A 62 14.66 17.77 -4.82
C ALA A 62 13.24 17.49 -4.31
N ARG A 63 12.63 16.36 -4.72
CA ARG A 63 11.26 15.99 -4.29
C ARG A 63 11.17 15.62 -2.82
N ARG A 64 12.25 15.18 -2.19
CA ARG A 64 12.30 14.92 -0.74
C ARG A 64 12.04 16.19 0.09
N PHE A 65 12.37 17.37 -0.42
CA PHE A 65 12.09 18.66 0.24
C PHE A 65 10.66 19.17 -0.02
N GLU A 66 9.93 18.54 -0.94
CA GLU A 66 8.52 18.84 -1.22
C GLU A 66 7.57 18.03 -0.31
N ILE A 67 8.12 17.15 0.53
CA ILE A 67 7.38 16.47 1.59
C ILE A 67 7.15 17.48 2.72
N TYR A 68 6.03 18.20 2.67
CA TYR A 68 5.55 18.99 3.79
C TYR A 68 4.23 18.41 4.31
N TYR A 69 4.02 18.56 5.61
CA TYR A 69 2.76 18.22 6.26
C TYR A 69 1.98 19.52 6.48
N ASP A 70 0.67 19.47 6.28
CA ASP A 70 -0.24 20.55 6.64
C ASP A 70 -0.34 20.70 8.16
N GLU A 71 -1.12 21.68 8.61
CA GLU A 71 -1.34 21.99 10.03
C GLU A 71 -1.89 20.81 10.84
N ASN A 72 -2.48 19.81 10.17
CA ASN A 72 -2.99 18.58 10.78
C ASN A 72 -1.98 17.42 10.74
N GLY A 73 -0.74 17.68 10.32
CA GLY A 73 0.27 16.65 10.15
C GLY A 73 -0.03 15.72 8.98
N ARG A 74 -0.85 16.14 8.00
CA ARG A 74 -1.23 15.35 6.82
C ARG A 74 -0.52 15.85 5.57
N ARG A 75 -0.22 14.91 4.69
CA ARG A 75 0.48 15.21 3.45
C ARG A 75 -0.54 15.56 2.35
N PRO A 76 -0.39 16.67 1.62
CA PRO A 76 -1.34 17.07 0.59
C PRO A 76 -1.18 16.33 -0.76
N ARG A 77 -0.26 15.36 -0.86
CA ARG A 77 0.04 14.60 -2.10
C ARG A 77 -0.56 13.18 -2.10
N ARG A 78 -0.71 12.63 -3.32
CA ARG A 78 -1.45 11.39 -3.64
C ARG A 78 -0.79 10.09 -3.17
N THR A 79 0.53 10.03 -3.01
CA THR A 79 1.24 8.78 -2.71
C THR A 79 1.11 8.40 -1.23
N ARG A 80 0.65 7.18 -1.01
CA ARG A 80 0.34 6.65 0.32
C ARG A 80 1.53 5.84 0.85
N PRO A 81 1.84 5.91 2.16
CA PRO A 81 2.78 4.97 2.75
C PRO A 81 2.23 3.55 2.69
N PHE A 82 2.97 2.63 2.08
CA PHE A 82 2.59 1.23 1.93
C PHE A 82 3.22 0.34 2.98
N TYR A 83 2.67 -0.84 3.24
CA TYR A 83 3.38 -1.82 4.06
C TYR A 83 4.59 -2.36 3.30
N LEU A 84 5.72 -2.56 3.99
CA LEU A 84 6.91 -3.11 3.36
C LEU A 84 6.65 -4.54 2.83
N GLU A 85 5.76 -5.26 3.51
CA GLU A 85 5.32 -6.60 3.14
C GLU A 85 4.47 -6.62 1.86
N ASP A 86 3.91 -5.48 1.44
CA ASP A 86 3.13 -5.37 0.19
C ASP A 86 4.02 -5.30 -1.07
N LEU A 87 5.35 -5.18 -0.95
CA LEU A 87 6.24 -5.07 -2.10
C LEU A 87 6.16 -6.26 -3.06
N ASP A 88 6.05 -7.49 -2.54
CA ASP A 88 5.91 -8.69 -3.38
C ASP A 88 4.59 -8.70 -4.16
N ARG A 89 3.53 -8.21 -3.53
CA ARG A 89 2.21 -8.02 -4.16
C ARG A 89 2.30 -6.97 -5.27
N PHE A 90 3.00 -5.87 -5.03
CA PHE A 90 3.22 -4.81 -6.02
C PHE A 90 4.01 -5.27 -7.23
N ASP A 91 5.10 -6.01 -7.04
CA ASP A 91 5.84 -6.62 -8.14
C ASP A 91 4.97 -7.58 -8.97
N THR A 92 4.13 -8.38 -8.31
CA THR A 92 3.18 -9.27 -8.99
C THR A 92 2.17 -8.49 -9.83
N LEU A 93 1.53 -7.46 -9.25
CA LEU A 93 0.57 -6.61 -9.94
C LEU A 93 1.22 -5.88 -11.12
N TRP A 94 2.43 -5.37 -10.93
CA TRP A 94 3.18 -4.68 -11.96
C TRP A 94 3.52 -5.61 -13.14
N LYS A 95 4.00 -6.82 -12.87
CA LYS A 95 4.28 -7.84 -13.90
C LYS A 95 3.05 -8.14 -14.76
N ILE A 96 1.86 -8.12 -14.17
CA ILE A 96 0.62 -8.29 -14.93
C ILE A 96 0.34 -7.04 -15.78
N LEU A 97 0.41 -5.84 -15.19
CA LEU A 97 0.22 -4.57 -15.92
C LEU A 97 1.19 -4.41 -17.10
N LYS A 98 2.44 -4.88 -16.98
CA LYS A 98 3.43 -4.82 -18.08
C LYS A 98 3.01 -5.56 -19.36
N LYS A 99 1.99 -6.41 -19.30
CA LYS A 99 1.40 -7.07 -20.47
C LYS A 99 0.55 -6.13 -21.32
N LEU A 100 0.21 -4.95 -20.79
CA LEU A 100 -0.32 -3.83 -21.55
C LEU A 100 0.82 -2.98 -22.10
N GLU A 101 0.64 -2.47 -23.32
CA GLU A 101 1.53 -1.45 -23.87
C GLU A 101 1.60 -0.23 -22.94
N THR A 102 2.74 0.45 -22.94
CA THR A 102 3.00 1.61 -22.07
C THR A 102 1.94 2.70 -22.18
N SER A 103 1.52 3.02 -23.41
CA SER A 103 0.46 3.99 -23.69
C SER A 103 -0.89 3.55 -23.12
N GLN A 104 -1.22 2.26 -23.24
CA GLN A 104 -2.45 1.67 -22.72
C GLN A 104 -2.48 1.67 -21.20
N ARG A 105 -1.35 1.38 -20.53
CA ARG A 105 -1.23 1.51 -19.07
C ARG A 105 -1.53 2.92 -18.61
N HIS A 106 -0.89 3.92 -19.23
CA HIS A 106 -1.17 5.32 -18.91
C HIS A 106 -2.64 5.68 -19.11
N GLN A 107 -3.22 5.26 -20.23
CA GLN A 107 -4.62 5.55 -20.56
C GLN A 107 -5.59 4.94 -19.54
N VAL A 108 -5.40 3.67 -19.16
CA VAL A 108 -6.25 2.97 -18.18
C VAL A 108 -6.14 3.63 -16.81
N ILE A 109 -4.92 3.88 -16.34
CA ILE A 109 -4.68 4.49 -15.02
C ILE A 109 -5.26 5.90 -14.98
N TYR A 110 -5.02 6.70 -16.03
CA TYR A 110 -5.58 8.04 -16.13
C TYR A 110 -7.11 8.02 -16.15
N ALA A 111 -7.73 7.12 -16.91
CA ALA A 111 -9.20 7.01 -16.96
C ALA A 111 -9.80 6.67 -15.58
N ILE A 112 -9.17 5.75 -14.84
CA ILE A 112 -9.59 5.39 -13.48
C ILE A 112 -9.48 6.58 -12.54
N GLU A 113 -8.33 7.25 -12.52
CA GLU A 113 -8.08 8.37 -11.61
C GLU A 113 -8.90 9.61 -11.97
N ALA A 114 -9.12 9.90 -13.25
CA ALA A 114 -9.97 11.00 -13.69
C ALA A 114 -11.44 10.77 -13.31
N THR A 115 -11.96 9.54 -13.45
CA THR A 115 -13.31 9.21 -12.99
C THR A 115 -13.41 9.27 -11.48
N ARG A 116 -12.42 8.74 -10.73
CA ARG A 116 -12.37 8.87 -9.26
C ARG A 116 -12.44 10.32 -8.83
N GLU A 117 -11.63 11.18 -9.45
CA GLU A 117 -11.60 12.60 -9.16
C GLU A 117 -12.93 13.28 -9.47
N THR A 118 -13.57 12.91 -10.59
CA THR A 118 -14.87 13.45 -10.98
C THR A 118 -15.97 13.07 -9.98
N TRP A 119 -15.96 11.85 -9.47
CA TRP A 119 -17.05 11.33 -8.61
C TRP A 119 -16.87 11.66 -7.14
N TYR A 120 -15.62 11.71 -6.66
CA TYR A 120 -15.33 11.88 -5.24
C TYR A 120 -14.57 13.18 -4.93
N GLY A 121 -14.23 13.97 -5.95
CA GLY A 121 -13.52 15.24 -5.82
C GLY A 121 -12.02 15.08 -5.55
N MET A 122 -11.32 16.23 -5.51
CA MET A 122 -9.88 16.31 -5.23
C MET A 122 -9.53 16.37 -3.73
N GLU A 123 -10.50 16.57 -2.83
CA GLU A 123 -10.22 16.71 -1.39
C GLU A 123 -9.52 15.47 -0.84
N GLN A 124 -8.55 15.69 0.07
CA GLN A 124 -7.63 14.69 0.61
C GLN A 124 -8.33 13.36 0.97
N ASP A 125 -7.60 12.25 0.79
CA ASP A 125 -7.99 10.91 1.24
C ASP A 125 -8.27 10.90 2.75
N THR A 126 -9.48 11.29 3.13
CA THR A 126 -10.02 10.98 4.45
C THR A 126 -10.38 9.50 4.47
N ALA A 127 -10.23 8.86 5.64
CA ALA A 127 -10.65 7.47 5.81
C ALA A 127 -12.10 7.25 5.35
N ASP A 128 -12.97 8.24 5.55
CA ASP A 128 -14.37 8.20 5.13
C ASP A 128 -14.56 8.29 3.61
N LYS A 129 -13.72 9.05 2.91
CA LYS A 129 -13.71 9.08 1.44
C LYS A 129 -13.22 7.76 0.87
N GLN A 130 -12.11 7.25 1.38
CA GLN A 130 -11.55 5.98 0.94
C GLN A 130 -12.53 4.82 1.17
N ASN A 131 -13.18 4.79 2.33
CA ASN A 131 -14.20 3.79 2.65
C ASN A 131 -15.41 3.87 1.69
N ARG A 132 -15.88 5.09 1.36
CA ARG A 132 -16.95 5.27 0.37
C ARG A 132 -16.56 4.74 -1.02
N VAL A 133 -15.34 5.00 -1.47
CA VAL A 133 -14.84 4.52 -2.77
C VAL A 133 -14.69 2.99 -2.79
N GLU A 134 -14.16 2.41 -1.72
CA GLU A 134 -13.94 0.96 -1.62
C GLU A 134 -15.24 0.16 -1.56
N GLN A 135 -16.29 0.75 -1.00
CA GLN A 135 -17.63 0.14 -0.93
C GLN A 135 -18.52 0.45 -2.14
N ASP A 136 -18.09 1.32 -3.05
CA ASP A 136 -18.86 1.68 -4.23
C ASP A 136 -18.74 0.60 -5.31
N GLU A 137 -19.78 -0.23 -5.42
CA GLU A 137 -19.86 -1.30 -6.41
C GLU A 137 -19.88 -0.79 -7.85
N VAL A 138 -20.43 0.40 -8.09
CA VAL A 138 -20.51 1.00 -9.43
C VAL A 138 -19.11 1.42 -9.89
N PHE A 139 -18.36 2.09 -9.01
CA PHE A 139 -16.97 2.46 -9.30
C PHE A 139 -16.08 1.22 -9.46
N ARG A 140 -16.28 0.20 -8.61
CA ARG A 140 -15.58 -1.08 -8.73
C ARG A 140 -15.86 -1.76 -10.08
N GLN A 141 -17.11 -1.76 -10.54
CA GLN A 141 -17.47 -2.31 -11.84
C GLN A 141 -16.85 -1.49 -12.98
N PHE A 142 -16.86 -0.16 -12.89
CA PHE A 142 -16.18 0.71 -13.85
C PHE A 142 -14.68 0.40 -13.96
N VAL A 143 -13.99 0.21 -12.83
CA VAL A 143 -12.58 -0.21 -12.81
C VAL A 143 -12.40 -1.56 -13.49
N ALA A 144 -13.27 -2.54 -13.19
CA ALA A 144 -13.23 -3.86 -13.80
C ALA A 144 -13.43 -3.81 -15.32
N ASP A 145 -14.39 -3.02 -15.79
CA ASP A 145 -14.68 -2.87 -17.21
C ASP A 145 -13.56 -2.11 -17.94
N THR A 146 -12.98 -1.09 -17.30
CA THR A 146 -11.85 -0.33 -17.87
C THR A 146 -10.63 -1.23 -18.03
N LEU A 147 -10.33 -2.06 -17.02
CA LEU A 147 -9.24 -3.04 -17.10
C LEU A 147 -9.55 -4.13 -18.15
N ALA A 148 -10.76 -4.68 -18.16
CA ALA A 148 -11.12 -5.77 -19.07
C ALA A 148 -11.12 -5.37 -20.55
N ASN A 149 -11.51 -4.11 -20.85
CA ASN A 149 -11.59 -3.58 -22.21
C ASN A 149 -10.29 -2.92 -22.70
N ALA A 150 -9.26 -2.87 -21.87
CA ALA A 150 -7.94 -2.38 -22.30
C ALA A 150 -7.35 -3.26 -23.42
N ALA A 151 -6.47 -2.69 -24.24
CA ALA A 151 -5.82 -3.44 -25.32
C ALA A 151 -4.67 -4.33 -24.80
N TRP A 152 -5.04 -5.40 -24.10
CA TRP A 152 -4.11 -6.45 -23.67
C TRP A 152 -3.43 -7.12 -24.86
N SER A 153 -2.17 -7.54 -24.67
CA SER A 153 -1.44 -8.30 -25.69
C SER A 153 -2.22 -9.53 -26.16
N LYS A 154 -2.10 -9.87 -27.45
CA LYS A 154 -2.79 -11.04 -28.03
C LYS A 154 -2.42 -12.36 -27.36
N ASP A 155 -1.18 -12.46 -26.88
CA ASP A 155 -0.67 -13.65 -26.22
C ASP A 155 -1.21 -13.81 -24.79
N GLN A 156 -1.63 -12.71 -24.15
CA GLN A 156 -2.15 -12.71 -22.79
C GLN A 156 -3.34 -11.73 -22.66
N PRO A 157 -4.50 -12.09 -23.22
CA PRO A 157 -5.71 -11.27 -23.10
C PRO A 157 -6.20 -11.27 -21.64
N TRP A 158 -6.99 -10.26 -21.25
CA TRP A 158 -7.57 -10.15 -19.90
C TRP A 158 -8.14 -11.47 -19.37
N LYS A 159 -8.93 -12.16 -20.19
CA LYS A 159 -9.59 -13.44 -19.84
C LYS A 159 -8.63 -14.59 -19.52
N SER A 160 -7.36 -14.50 -19.94
CA SER A 160 -6.33 -15.49 -19.63
C SER A 160 -5.67 -15.27 -18.26
N ILE A 161 -5.85 -14.09 -17.66
CA ILE A 161 -5.33 -13.78 -16.32
C ILE A 161 -6.17 -14.55 -15.29
N PRO A 162 -5.56 -15.25 -14.32
CA PRO A 162 -6.27 -15.91 -13.23
C PRO A 162 -7.26 -14.97 -12.50
N GLN A 163 -8.41 -15.50 -12.10
CA GLN A 163 -9.50 -14.69 -11.53
C GLN A 163 -9.11 -13.99 -10.22
N ASP A 164 -8.26 -14.62 -9.42
CA ASP A 164 -7.66 -14.03 -8.22
C ASP A 164 -6.78 -12.82 -8.56
N GLN A 165 -5.95 -12.92 -9.61
CA GLN A 165 -5.12 -11.82 -10.08
C GLN A 165 -5.92 -10.68 -10.71
N GLN A 166 -6.99 -11.01 -11.45
CA GLN A 166 -7.93 -9.99 -11.95
C GLN A 166 -8.57 -9.24 -10.78
N LYS A 167 -9.02 -9.96 -9.75
CA LYS A 167 -9.59 -9.36 -8.54
C LYS A 167 -8.59 -8.44 -7.83
N GLN A 168 -7.33 -8.88 -7.67
CA GLN A 168 -6.29 -8.06 -7.06
C GLN A 168 -6.00 -6.78 -7.87
N LEU A 169 -6.01 -6.85 -9.21
CA LEU A 169 -5.87 -5.66 -10.05
C LEU A 169 -7.05 -4.70 -9.92
N ILE A 170 -8.27 -5.22 -9.86
CA ILE A 170 -9.47 -4.41 -9.62
C ILE A 170 -9.40 -3.75 -8.24
N ASP A 171 -9.04 -4.51 -7.20
CA ASP A 171 -8.87 -3.98 -5.84
C ASP A 171 -7.74 -2.94 -5.77
N ALA A 172 -6.65 -3.11 -6.53
CA ALA A 172 -5.60 -2.10 -6.66
C ALA A 172 -6.08 -0.85 -7.41
N GLY A 173 -6.92 -1.03 -8.44
CA GLY A 173 -7.55 0.05 -9.18
C GLY A 173 -8.53 0.85 -8.34
N VAL A 174 -9.42 0.19 -7.60
CA VAL A 174 -10.32 0.85 -6.63
C VAL A 174 -9.52 1.50 -5.51
N ARG A 175 -8.47 0.80 -5.08
CA ARG A 175 -7.29 1.27 -4.35
C ARG A 175 -6.89 2.69 -4.73
N GLY A 176 -6.64 2.91 -6.03
CA GLY A 176 -5.75 3.97 -6.53
C GLY A 176 -4.28 3.54 -6.53
N GLU A 177 -3.99 2.31 -6.10
CA GLU A 177 -2.64 1.76 -6.05
C GLU A 177 -2.02 1.62 -7.44
N LEU A 178 -2.83 1.50 -8.51
CA LEU A 178 -2.30 1.43 -9.87
C LEU A 178 -1.56 2.72 -10.27
N ALA A 179 -2.03 3.87 -9.81
CA ALA A 179 -1.35 5.15 -10.03
C ALA A 179 -0.03 5.21 -9.25
N ASP A 180 -0.05 4.76 -7.99
CA ASP A 180 1.14 4.66 -7.15
C ASP A 180 2.20 3.70 -7.75
N LEU A 181 1.76 2.56 -8.30
CA LEU A 181 2.62 1.59 -9.00
C LEU A 181 3.23 2.18 -10.28
N ALA A 182 2.45 2.94 -11.05
CA ALA A 182 2.98 3.60 -12.24
C ALA A 182 4.07 4.62 -11.88
N ASP A 183 3.86 5.45 -10.85
CA ASP A 183 4.88 6.39 -10.38
C ASP A 183 6.16 5.65 -9.94
N LEU A 184 6.01 4.61 -9.10
CA LEU A 184 7.15 3.79 -8.66
C LEU A 184 7.92 3.18 -9.83
N TYR A 185 7.25 2.43 -10.70
CA TYR A 185 7.97 1.65 -11.70
C TYR A 185 8.39 2.48 -12.91
N MET A 186 7.57 3.45 -13.33
CA MET A 186 7.83 4.20 -14.57
C MET A 186 8.66 5.45 -14.34
N GLU A 187 8.43 6.18 -13.24
CA GLU A 187 9.13 7.44 -12.95
C GLU A 187 10.38 7.20 -12.11
N ILE A 188 10.25 6.45 -11.00
CA ILE A 188 11.36 6.23 -10.06
C ILE A 188 12.32 5.15 -10.58
N LEU A 189 11.82 3.93 -10.81
CA LEU A 189 12.66 2.80 -11.23
C LEU A 189 12.96 2.79 -12.74
N LYS A 190 12.26 3.61 -13.54
CA LYS A 190 12.40 3.72 -15.00
C LYS A 190 12.22 2.39 -15.75
N GLN A 191 11.45 1.48 -15.17
CA GLN A 191 11.08 0.20 -15.75
C GLN A 191 9.78 0.35 -16.54
N ARG A 192 9.91 0.69 -17.81
CA ARG A 192 8.79 0.72 -18.75
C ARG A 192 8.35 -0.69 -19.12
#